data_AF-A4YE06-F1
#
_entry.id   AF-A4YE06-F1
#
_cell.length_a   1.000
_cell.length_b   1.000
_cell.length_c   1.000
_cell.angle_alpha   90.00
_cell.angle_beta   90.00
_cell.angle_gamma   90.00
#
_symmetry.space_group_name_H-M   'P 1'
#
loop_
_entity.id
_entity.type
_entity.pdbx_description
1 polymer ?
#
loop_
_entity_poly.entity_id
_entity_poly.type
_entity_poly.pdbx_seq_one_letter_code
_entity_poly.pdbx_strand_id
1 'polypeptide(L)'
;MCHYRILKVNRPIKKSGRILLLKEHIFDMIMNEPYFSVLISDDRKESGVSKSYYYSLLKDLRKLKLMEDNALAFKVILSYRYEANCIKLIPDKIVFVSNGKIEVTMKLDERANCLSCSLMAECVYGLKLLRNEIKVKVPSSVTDPHSRWINTILGIIEDIKKAERDAEIIIG
;
A
#
# COMPACT_ATOMS: atom_id res chain seq x y z
N MET A 1 -9.10 5.22 -15.55
CA MET A 1 -8.07 6.09 -14.94
C MET A 1 -7.11 5.24 -14.14
N CYS A 2 -5.82 5.35 -14.46
CA CYS A 2 -4.73 4.70 -13.73
C CYS A 2 -4.30 5.63 -12.59
N HIS A 3 -4.44 5.20 -11.34
CA HIS A 3 -4.03 5.97 -10.16
C HIS A 3 -2.81 5.31 -9.51
N TYR A 4 -1.64 5.82 -9.87
CA TYR A 4 -0.36 5.43 -9.29
C TYR A 4 0.35 6.69 -8.78
N ARG A 5 0.81 6.66 -7.52
CA ARG A 5 1.47 7.81 -6.87
C ARG A 5 2.77 7.35 -6.23
N ILE A 6 3.86 8.05 -6.53
CA ILE A 6 5.13 7.97 -5.80
C ILE A 6 5.30 9.28 -5.07
N LEU A 7 5.30 9.24 -3.74
CA LEU A 7 5.40 10.44 -2.92
C LEU A 7 6.49 10.27 -1.87
N LYS A 8 7.16 11.38 -1.59
CA LYS A 8 8.14 11.44 -0.50
C LYS A 8 7.39 11.37 0.83
N VAL A 9 7.90 10.56 1.75
CA VAL A 9 7.41 10.46 3.11
C VAL A 9 8.25 11.39 3.99
N ASN A 10 7.60 12.40 4.55
CA ASN A 10 8.17 13.30 5.55
C ASN A 10 7.86 12.76 6.95
N ARG A 11 8.21 11.49 7.19
CA ARG A 11 8.00 10.78 8.45
C ARG A 11 9.02 9.67 8.64
N PRO A 12 9.39 9.34 9.89
CA PRO A 12 10.20 8.16 10.16
C PRO A 12 9.48 6.87 9.73
N ILE A 13 10.23 5.87 9.29
CA ILE A 13 9.70 4.55 8.88
C ILE A 13 10.31 3.50 9.79
N LYS A 14 9.50 2.69 10.48
CA LYS A 14 10.01 1.61 11.34
C LYS A 14 10.61 0.49 10.48
N LYS A 15 11.83 0.06 10.82
CA LYS A 15 12.49 -1.10 10.18
C LYS A 15 11.70 -2.40 10.34
N SER A 16 10.95 -2.52 11.45
CA SER A 16 10.08 -3.64 11.80
C SER A 16 8.66 -3.52 11.25
N GLY A 17 8.44 -2.68 10.22
CA GLY A 17 7.11 -2.51 9.62
C GLY A 17 6.52 -3.84 9.12
N ARG A 18 5.22 -4.01 9.31
CA ARG A 18 4.48 -5.25 9.04
C ARG A 18 3.76 -5.22 7.69
N ILE A 19 3.27 -6.38 7.24
CA ILE A 19 2.27 -6.47 6.18
C ILE A 19 0.89 -6.36 6.84
N LEU A 20 0.10 -5.38 6.43
CA LEU A 20 -1.25 -5.14 6.96
C LEU A 20 -2.31 -5.46 5.90
N LEU A 21 -3.35 -6.18 6.30
CA LEU A 21 -4.55 -6.38 5.50
C LEU A 21 -5.66 -5.47 6.01
N LEU A 22 -6.10 -4.53 5.19
CA LEU A 22 -7.20 -3.61 5.52
C LEU A 22 -8.44 -3.93 4.70
N LYS A 23 -9.62 -3.79 5.30
CA LYS A 23 -10.88 -3.83 4.54
C LYS A 23 -10.87 -2.74 3.47
N GLU A 24 -11.50 -3.03 2.34
CA GLU A 24 -11.50 -2.15 1.16
C GLU A 24 -11.91 -0.71 1.46
N HIS A 25 -13.01 -0.51 2.19
CA HIS A 25 -13.47 0.85 2.53
C HIS A 25 -12.49 1.59 3.46
N ILE A 26 -11.78 0.88 4.35
CA ILE A 26 -10.76 1.48 5.23
C ILE A 26 -9.57 1.90 4.38
N PHE A 27 -9.13 1.03 3.47
CA PHE A 27 -8.06 1.35 2.53
C PHE A 27 -8.40 2.62 1.74
N ASP A 28 -9.61 2.70 1.17
CA ASP A 28 -10.03 3.86 0.40
C ASP A 28 -10.09 5.12 1.26
N MET A 29 -10.57 5.01 2.51
CA MET A 29 -10.58 6.14 3.45
C MET A 29 -9.17 6.68 3.72
N ILE A 30 -8.20 5.82 4.03
CA ILE A 30 -6.84 6.26 4.38
C ILE A 30 -6.05 6.80 3.18
N MET A 31 -6.41 6.38 1.98
CA MET A 31 -5.76 6.80 0.74
C MET A 31 -6.34 8.09 0.15
N ASN A 32 -7.43 8.59 0.72
CA ASN A 32 -8.01 9.87 0.38
C ASN A 32 -7.56 10.97 1.36
N GLU A 33 -7.61 12.22 0.90
CA GLU A 33 -7.41 13.36 1.78
C GLU A 33 -8.61 13.49 2.73
N PRO A 34 -8.39 13.94 3.99
CA PRO A 34 -7.12 14.40 4.56
C PRO A 34 -6.27 13.30 5.23
N TYR A 35 -6.72 12.05 5.26
CA TYR A 35 -5.98 10.98 5.94
C TYR A 35 -4.60 10.76 5.34
N PHE A 36 -4.53 10.80 4.01
CA PHE A 36 -3.31 10.50 3.29
C PHE A 36 -2.20 11.54 3.57
N SER A 37 -2.52 12.84 3.58
CA SER A 37 -1.54 13.88 3.96
C SER A 37 -1.03 13.73 5.40
N VAL A 38 -1.90 13.39 6.35
CA VAL A 38 -1.50 13.12 7.75
C VAL A 38 -0.65 11.85 7.88
N LEU A 39 -0.88 10.87 7.03
CA LEU A 39 -0.10 9.62 7.01
C LEU A 39 1.34 9.89 6.56
N ILE A 40 1.54 10.70 5.51
CA ILE A 40 2.85 10.87 4.88
C ILE A 40 3.70 12.00 5.48
N SER A 41 3.12 12.91 6.27
CA SER A 41 3.82 14.05 6.87
C SER A 41 3.51 14.21 8.36
N ASP A 42 4.54 14.44 9.17
CA ASP A 42 4.39 14.90 10.55
C ASP A 42 4.19 16.42 10.67
N ASP A 43 4.40 17.18 9.59
CA ASP A 43 4.10 18.61 9.57
C ASP A 43 2.61 18.86 9.35
N ARG A 44 1.95 19.28 10.42
CA ARG A 44 0.54 19.71 10.39
C ARG A 44 0.29 20.79 9.35
N LYS A 45 1.23 21.72 9.12
CA LYS A 45 1.03 22.80 8.13
C LYS A 45 0.92 22.25 6.72
N GLU A 46 1.68 21.21 6.39
CA GLU A 46 1.62 20.52 5.09
C GLU A 46 0.28 19.78 4.89
N SER A 47 -0.34 19.29 5.97
CA SER A 47 -1.61 18.56 5.89
C SER A 47 -2.85 19.41 5.60
N GLY A 48 -2.77 20.74 5.72
CA GLY A 48 -3.90 21.64 5.45
C GLY A 48 -5.09 21.52 6.41
N VAL A 49 -5.00 20.72 7.48
CA VAL A 49 -6.09 20.51 8.44
C VAL A 49 -5.94 21.28 9.76
N SER A 50 -7.07 21.50 10.45
CA SER A 50 -7.08 22.10 11.78
C SER A 50 -6.32 21.22 12.80
N LYS A 51 -5.85 21.83 13.90
CA LYS A 51 -5.08 21.11 14.93
C LYS A 51 -5.86 19.96 15.54
N SER A 52 -7.11 20.20 15.95
CA SER A 52 -7.96 19.15 16.53
C SER A 52 -8.20 18.02 15.53
N TYR A 53 -8.42 18.35 14.25
CA TYR A 53 -8.69 17.34 13.24
C TYR A 53 -7.45 16.51 12.90
N TYR A 54 -6.26 17.15 12.79
CA TYR A 54 -4.99 16.45 12.61
C TYR A 54 -4.80 15.34 13.66
N TYR A 55 -4.98 15.67 14.94
CA TYR A 55 -4.81 14.69 16.02
C TYR A 55 -5.91 13.62 16.04
N SER A 56 -7.11 13.92 15.55
CA SER A 56 -8.16 12.92 15.36
C SER A 56 -7.76 11.90 14.29
N LEU A 57 -7.37 12.38 13.10
CA LEU A 57 -6.91 11.52 11.99
C LEU A 57 -5.70 10.69 12.40
N LEU A 58 -4.75 11.31 13.10
CA LEU A 58 -3.57 10.64 13.62
C LEU A 58 -3.94 9.51 14.61
N LYS A 59 -4.94 9.75 15.46
CA LYS A 59 -5.45 8.75 16.40
C LYS A 59 -6.07 7.57 15.66
N ASP A 60 -6.84 7.82 14.60
CA ASP A 60 -7.49 6.76 13.82
C ASP A 60 -6.46 5.94 13.02
N LEU A 61 -5.47 6.58 12.42
CA LEU A 61 -4.33 5.90 11.77
C LEU A 61 -3.53 5.02 12.76
N ARG A 62 -3.37 5.46 14.02
CA ARG A 62 -2.75 4.64 15.09
C ARG A 62 -3.60 3.44 15.47
N LYS A 63 -4.93 3.58 15.55
CA LYS A 63 -5.83 2.44 15.80
C LYS A 63 -5.74 1.38 14.70
N LEU A 64 -5.52 1.81 13.46
CA LEU A 64 -5.30 0.93 12.31
C LEU A 64 -3.88 0.35 12.25
N LYS A 65 -3.03 0.59 13.26
CA LYS A 65 -1.63 0.15 13.34
C LYS A 65 -0.76 0.63 12.17
N LEU A 66 -1.19 1.68 11.48
CA LEU A 66 -0.42 2.30 10.40
C LEU A 66 0.74 3.13 10.94
N MET A 67 0.65 3.54 12.21
CA MET A 67 1.67 4.36 12.86
C MET A 67 1.89 3.95 14.30
N GLU A 68 3.15 4.04 14.73
CA GLU A 68 3.60 3.87 16.11
C GLU A 68 4.67 4.93 16.40
N ASP A 69 4.58 5.64 17.53
CA ASP A 69 5.56 6.66 17.93
C ASP A 69 5.82 7.75 16.86
N ASN A 70 4.79 8.10 16.08
CA ASN A 70 4.86 8.98 14.90
C ASN A 70 5.68 8.45 13.70
N ALA A 71 6.14 7.22 13.74
CA ALA A 71 6.72 6.53 12.61
C ALA A 71 5.67 5.69 11.87
N LEU A 72 5.84 5.51 10.55
CA LEU A 72 5.08 4.50 9.80
C LEU A 72 5.44 3.11 10.32
N ALA A 73 4.43 2.32 10.67
CA ALA A 73 4.57 1.01 11.30
C ALA A 73 4.26 -0.17 10.35
N PHE A 74 4.12 0.12 9.05
CA PHE A 74 3.89 -0.88 8.01
C PHE A 74 4.96 -0.82 6.92
N LYS A 75 5.16 -1.94 6.25
CA LYS A 75 5.94 -2.04 5.00
C LYS A 75 5.03 -2.14 3.80
N VAL A 76 3.94 -2.90 3.93
CA VAL A 76 2.96 -3.12 2.87
C VAL A 76 1.56 -3.07 3.47
N ILE A 77 0.64 -2.43 2.77
CA ILE A 77 -0.79 -2.48 3.01
C ILE A 77 -1.42 -3.13 1.78
N LEU A 78 -2.20 -4.18 2.01
CA LEU A 78 -3.04 -4.81 0.99
C LEU A 78 -4.50 -4.62 1.38
N SER A 79 -5.34 -4.34 0.40
CA SER A 79 -6.78 -4.27 0.59
C SER A 79 -7.43 -5.64 0.42
N TYR A 80 -8.49 -5.90 1.20
CA TYR A 80 -9.31 -7.09 1.07
C TYR A 80 -10.81 -6.80 1.15
N ARG A 81 -11.59 -7.72 0.58
CA ARG A 81 -13.05 -7.79 0.77
C ARG A 81 -13.47 -9.21 1.11
N TYR A 82 -14.62 -9.35 1.76
CA TYR A 82 -15.27 -10.64 1.91
C TYR A 82 -16.00 -10.98 0.61
N GLU A 83 -15.70 -12.14 0.03
CA GLU A 83 -16.48 -12.71 -1.07
C GLU A 83 -16.97 -14.09 -0.66
N ALA A 84 -18.28 -14.30 -0.70
CA ALA A 84 -18.94 -15.50 -0.19
C ALA A 84 -18.48 -15.82 1.25
N ASN A 85 -17.52 -16.74 1.40
CA ASN A 85 -16.99 -17.20 2.68
C ASN A 85 -15.46 -17.08 2.78
N CYS A 86 -14.81 -16.29 1.91
CA CYS A 86 -13.36 -16.11 1.94
C CYS A 86 -12.94 -14.64 1.93
N ILE A 87 -11.73 -14.41 2.43
CA ILE A 87 -11.04 -13.13 2.28
C ILE A 87 -10.44 -13.11 0.87
N LYS A 88 -10.84 -12.12 0.07
CA LYS A 88 -10.26 -11.86 -1.24
C LYS A 88 -9.45 -10.59 -1.21
N LEU A 89 -8.17 -10.70 -1.56
CA LEU A 89 -7.28 -9.56 -1.72
C LEU A 89 -7.55 -8.84 -3.04
N ILE A 90 -7.41 -7.51 -3.03
CA ILE A 90 -7.70 -6.62 -4.14
C ILE A 90 -6.38 -6.20 -4.80
N PRO A 91 -6.04 -6.74 -5.98
CA PRO A 91 -4.68 -6.64 -6.53
C PRO A 91 -4.20 -5.25 -6.92
N ASP A 92 -5.11 -4.28 -7.07
CA ASP A 92 -4.84 -2.91 -7.47
C ASP A 92 -4.96 -1.89 -6.32
N LYS A 93 -5.17 -2.37 -5.09
CA LYS A 93 -5.22 -1.56 -3.86
C LYS A 93 -4.09 -1.96 -2.93
N ILE A 94 -2.92 -1.41 -3.22
CA ILE A 94 -1.66 -1.75 -2.57
C ILE A 94 -0.88 -0.48 -2.24
N VAL A 95 -0.32 -0.45 -1.03
CA VAL A 95 0.62 0.59 -0.61
C VAL A 95 1.87 -0.07 -0.09
N PHE A 96 3.02 0.47 -0.40
CA PHE A 96 4.24 0.07 0.26
C PHE A 96 5.18 1.24 0.51
N VAL A 97 6.08 1.03 1.45
CA VAL A 97 7.04 2.04 1.90
C VAL A 97 8.44 1.52 1.65
N SER A 98 9.26 2.31 0.96
CA SER A 98 10.66 1.99 0.68
C SER A 98 11.50 3.26 0.68
N ASN A 99 12.64 3.26 1.39
CA ASN A 99 13.66 4.30 1.31
C ASN A 99 13.14 5.76 1.42
N GLY A 100 12.20 6.02 2.34
CA GLY A 100 11.63 7.37 2.51
C GLY A 100 10.60 7.79 1.46
N LYS A 101 10.13 6.85 0.65
CA LYS A 101 9.03 7.03 -0.31
C LYS A 101 7.88 6.08 0.03
N ILE A 102 6.66 6.56 -0.17
CA ILE A 102 5.45 5.73 -0.17
C ILE A 102 4.97 5.65 -1.60
N GLU A 103 4.67 4.43 -2.01
CA GLU A 103 4.16 4.15 -3.33
C GLU A 103 2.78 3.52 -3.17
N VAL A 104 1.81 4.18 -3.79
CA VAL A 104 0.38 3.91 -3.62
C VAL A 104 -0.18 3.55 -4.99
N THR A 105 -0.83 2.39 -5.05
CA THR A 105 -1.59 1.93 -6.21
C THR A 105 -3.05 1.82 -5.79
N MET A 106 -3.95 2.52 -6.48
CA MET A 106 -5.35 2.64 -6.05
C MET A 106 -6.38 2.27 -7.11
N LYS A 107 -6.01 2.22 -8.40
CA LYS A 107 -6.93 1.84 -9.47
C LYS A 107 -6.21 1.62 -10.79
N LEU A 108 -6.41 0.46 -11.39
CA LEU A 108 -6.08 0.19 -12.79
C LEU A 108 -7.41 -0.12 -13.51
N ASP A 109 -8.11 0.90 -14.04
CA ASP A 109 -9.44 0.68 -14.64
C ASP A 109 -9.43 -0.35 -15.79
N GLU A 110 -10.35 -1.31 -15.67
CA GLU A 110 -10.96 -2.29 -16.60
C GLU A 110 -10.15 -3.05 -17.66
N ARG A 111 -8.89 -2.71 -17.89
CA ARG A 111 -7.87 -3.63 -18.37
C ARG A 111 -6.63 -3.26 -17.60
N ALA A 112 -6.45 -3.89 -16.44
CA ALA A 112 -5.23 -3.73 -15.68
C ALA A 112 -4.07 -3.97 -16.64
N ASN A 113 -3.28 -2.96 -16.98
CA ASN A 113 -1.93 -3.17 -17.48
C ASN A 113 -1.11 -1.89 -17.24
N CYS A 114 0.14 -2.06 -16.79
CA CYS A 114 1.09 -0.95 -16.77
C CYS A 114 1.34 -0.41 -18.19
N LEU A 115 0.98 -1.16 -19.25
CA LEU A 115 1.23 -0.83 -20.66
C LEU A 115 0.32 0.27 -21.23
N SER A 116 -0.92 0.40 -20.75
CA SER A 116 -1.92 1.39 -21.16
C SER A 116 -2.00 2.54 -20.16
N CYS A 117 -1.19 2.49 -19.12
CA CYS A 117 -1.07 3.57 -18.16
C CYS A 117 -0.02 4.56 -18.68
N SER A 118 -0.35 5.85 -18.69
CA SER A 118 0.60 6.93 -18.96
C SER A 118 1.78 6.97 -17.97
N LEU A 119 1.70 6.18 -16.89
CA LEU A 119 2.69 6.05 -15.80
C LEU A 119 3.42 4.70 -15.83
N MET A 120 3.66 4.14 -17.03
CA MET A 120 4.28 2.83 -17.20
C MET A 120 5.65 2.71 -16.52
N ALA A 121 6.48 3.75 -16.61
CA ALA A 121 7.83 3.76 -16.04
C ALA A 121 7.77 3.70 -14.51
N GLU A 122 6.87 4.47 -13.91
CA GLU A 122 6.61 4.52 -12.48
C GLU A 122 6.04 3.18 -11.99
N CYS A 123 5.12 2.57 -12.75
CA CYS A 123 4.59 1.24 -12.47
C CYS A 123 5.69 0.17 -12.42
N VAL A 124 6.59 0.16 -13.41
CA VAL A 124 7.73 -0.79 -13.47
C VAL A 124 8.72 -0.54 -12.34
N TYR A 125 9.02 0.72 -12.05
CA TYR A 125 9.91 1.10 -10.97
C TYR A 125 9.37 0.65 -9.60
N GLY A 126 8.10 0.94 -9.33
CA GLY A 126 7.49 0.53 -8.08
C GLY A 126 7.38 -0.96 -7.91
N LEU A 127 7.09 -1.70 -8.99
CA LEU A 127 7.16 -3.16 -8.96
C LEU A 127 8.52 -3.69 -8.52
N LYS A 128 9.58 -3.10 -9.06
CA LYS A 128 10.94 -3.49 -8.70
C LYS A 128 11.21 -3.22 -7.22
N LEU A 129 10.75 -2.09 -6.69
CA LEU A 129 10.90 -1.75 -5.28
C LEU A 129 10.08 -2.67 -4.38
N LEU A 130 8.78 -2.81 -4.65
CA LEU A 130 7.88 -3.69 -3.91
C LEU A 130 8.47 -5.09 -3.82
N ARG A 131 8.89 -5.65 -4.97
CA ARG A 131 9.54 -6.98 -5.03
C ARG A 131 10.81 -7.06 -4.20
N ASN A 132 11.62 -6.01 -4.15
CA ASN A 132 12.83 -6.00 -3.34
C ASN A 132 12.52 -5.91 -1.84
N GLU A 133 11.55 -5.08 -1.46
CA GLU A 133 11.11 -4.91 -0.07
C GLU A 133 10.55 -6.19 0.52
N ILE A 134 9.72 -6.88 -0.27
CA ILE A 134 9.12 -8.15 0.15
C ILE A 134 9.94 -9.36 -0.29
N LYS A 135 10.97 -9.24 -1.13
CA LYS A 135 11.76 -10.41 -1.61
C LYS A 135 10.91 -11.50 -2.30
N VAL A 136 9.87 -11.13 -3.05
CA VAL A 136 9.07 -12.10 -3.83
C VAL A 136 9.83 -12.52 -5.09
N LYS A 137 9.88 -13.82 -5.35
CA LYS A 137 10.48 -14.37 -6.58
C LYS A 137 9.41 -14.42 -7.67
N VAL A 138 9.60 -13.64 -8.72
CA VAL A 138 8.76 -13.67 -9.92
C VAL A 138 9.52 -14.42 -11.01
N PRO A 139 8.89 -15.35 -11.76
CA PRO A 139 9.54 -16.04 -12.86
C PRO A 139 10.15 -15.06 -13.87
N SER A 140 11.42 -15.29 -14.22
CA SER A 140 12.19 -14.44 -15.15
C SER A 140 11.64 -14.43 -16.57
N SER A 141 10.80 -15.40 -16.93
CA SER A 141 10.16 -15.55 -18.25
C SER A 141 9.07 -14.52 -18.53
N VAL A 142 8.56 -13.82 -17.52
CA VAL A 142 7.54 -12.77 -17.70
C VAL A 142 8.23 -11.48 -18.08
N THR A 143 8.04 -10.99 -19.31
CA THR A 143 8.66 -9.75 -19.82
C THR A 143 7.72 -8.56 -19.74
N ASP A 144 6.42 -8.78 -19.93
CA ASP A 144 5.39 -7.76 -19.85
C ASP A 144 5.21 -7.22 -18.41
N PRO A 145 5.33 -5.89 -18.20
CA PRO A 145 5.11 -5.23 -16.91
C PRO A 145 3.77 -5.53 -16.25
N HIS A 146 2.70 -5.73 -17.02
CA HIS A 146 1.41 -6.04 -16.45
C HIS A 146 1.36 -7.44 -15.85
N SER A 147 1.78 -8.43 -16.63
CA SER A 147 1.91 -9.81 -16.19
C SER A 147 2.87 -9.89 -15.01
N ARG A 148 3.94 -9.07 -14.98
CA ARG A 148 4.82 -8.94 -13.81
C ARG A 148 4.10 -8.42 -12.58
N TRP A 149 3.22 -7.42 -12.73
CA TRP A 149 2.40 -6.92 -11.63
C TRP A 149 1.53 -8.03 -11.05
N ILE A 150 0.69 -8.63 -11.89
CA ILE A 150 -0.20 -9.71 -11.47
C ILE A 150 0.59 -10.82 -10.77
N ASN A 151 1.68 -11.29 -11.37
CA ASN A 151 2.49 -12.37 -10.80
C ASN A 151 3.18 -11.97 -9.49
N THR A 152 3.61 -10.71 -9.35
CA THR A 152 4.16 -10.21 -8.07
C THR A 152 3.08 -10.27 -7.01
N ILE A 153 1.87 -9.78 -7.31
CA ILE A 153 0.78 -9.77 -6.35
C ILE A 153 0.34 -11.18 -6.00
N LEU A 154 0.15 -12.06 -6.99
CA LEU A 154 -0.17 -13.46 -6.75
C LEU A 154 0.91 -14.15 -5.92
N GLY A 155 2.19 -13.87 -6.17
CA GLY A 155 3.30 -14.38 -5.34
C GLY A 155 3.19 -13.92 -3.88
N ILE A 156 2.90 -12.63 -3.64
CA ILE A 156 2.66 -12.12 -2.27
C ILE A 156 1.50 -12.86 -1.62
N ILE A 157 0.40 -13.02 -2.33
CA ILE A 157 -0.82 -13.67 -1.84
C ILE A 157 -0.52 -15.12 -1.46
N GLU A 158 0.21 -15.86 -2.31
CA GLU A 158 0.57 -17.25 -2.05
C GLU A 158 1.54 -17.39 -0.88
N ASP A 159 2.55 -16.51 -0.76
CA ASP A 159 3.47 -16.51 0.38
C ASP A 159 2.71 -16.25 1.70
N ILE A 160 1.74 -15.30 1.70
CA ILE A 160 0.88 -15.02 2.87
C ILE A 160 0.03 -16.25 3.22
N LYS A 161 -0.61 -16.88 2.24
CA LYS A 161 -1.44 -18.08 2.46
C LYS A 161 -0.63 -19.25 3.04
N LYS A 162 0.62 -19.41 2.60
CA LYS A 162 1.54 -20.45 3.08
C LYS A 162 2.18 -20.13 4.43
N ALA A 163 1.84 -18.98 5.03
CA ALA A 163 2.47 -18.45 6.24
C ALA A 163 4.00 -18.27 6.12
N GLU A 164 4.53 -18.16 4.90
CA GLU A 164 5.93 -17.77 4.67
C GLU A 164 6.15 -16.27 4.97
N ARG A 165 5.04 -15.53 5.18
CA ARG A 165 5.02 -14.11 5.58
C ARG A 165 3.95 -13.85 6.61
N ASP A 166 4.34 -13.21 7.70
CA ASP A 166 3.41 -12.72 8.71
C ASP A 166 2.61 -11.53 8.15
N ALA A 167 1.28 -11.68 8.08
CA ALA A 167 0.35 -10.63 7.73
C ALA A 167 -0.68 -10.46 8.85
N GLU A 168 -0.92 -9.21 9.24
CA GLU A 168 -1.88 -8.87 10.29
C GLU A 168 -3.18 -8.36 9.68
N ILE A 169 -4.29 -9.02 9.99
CA ILE A 169 -5.63 -8.62 9.53
C ILE A 169 -6.18 -7.57 10.49
N ILE A 170 -6.48 -6.38 9.96
CA ILE A 170 -7.07 -5.29 10.73
C ILE A 170 -8.59 -5.32 10.53
N ILE A 171 -9.29 -5.80 11.56
CA ILE A 171 -10.76 -5.80 11.64
C ILE A 171 -11.20 -4.47 12.26
N GLY A 172 -11.12 -3.40 11.47
CA GLY A 172 -11.74 -2.11 11.79
C GLY A 172 -13.23 -2.08 11.48
#